data_AF-A0A270N0D0-F1
#
_entry.id   AF-A0A270N0D0-F1
#
_cell.length_a   1.000
_cell.length_b   1.000
_cell.length_c   1.000
_cell.angle_alpha   90.00
_cell.angle_beta   90.00
_cell.angle_gamma   90.00
#
_symmetry.space_group_name_H-M   'P 1'
#
loop_
_entity.id
_entity.type
_entity.pdbx_description
1 polymer ?
#
loop_
_entity_poly.entity_id
_entity_poly.type
_entity_poly.pdbx_seq_one_letter_code
_entity_poly.pdbx_strand_id
1 'polypeptide(L)'
;KSPAGAHQWKPKGDAGRNVPDAHIPGKLHQPMMSTADMALRVDPAYEKISRHFMSNPDEFADAFARAWFKLTHRDMGPKVRYLGPLVPKEDLLWQDPVPPVDHPLVNDADIAALKEKLLGSGLTIAQLVKTAWASAST
;
A
#
# COMPACT_ATOMS: atom_id res chain seq x y z
N LYS A 1 -13.80 -30.35 -8.28
CA LYS A 1 -14.76 -29.36 -7.75
C LYS A 1 -14.77 -29.44 -6.23
N SER A 2 -15.11 -28.37 -5.51
CA SER A 2 -15.35 -28.40 -4.07
C SER A 2 -16.61 -29.20 -3.75
N PRO A 3 -16.87 -29.56 -2.47
CA PRO A 3 -18.13 -30.18 -2.05
C PRO A 3 -19.37 -29.36 -2.45
N ALA A 4 -19.22 -28.05 -2.62
CA ALA A 4 -20.27 -27.12 -3.07
C ALA A 4 -20.25 -26.83 -4.59
N GLY A 5 -19.43 -27.54 -5.37
CA GLY A 5 -19.40 -27.40 -6.84
C GLY A 5 -18.48 -26.31 -7.40
N ALA A 6 -17.74 -25.59 -6.56
CA ALA A 6 -16.78 -24.56 -6.98
C ALA A 6 -15.47 -25.16 -7.54
N HIS A 7 -14.68 -24.36 -8.27
CA HIS A 7 -13.35 -24.77 -8.71
C HIS A 7 -12.32 -24.61 -7.58
N GLN A 8 -11.52 -25.64 -7.34
CA GLN A 8 -10.41 -25.65 -6.36
C GLN A 8 -9.40 -26.73 -6.75
N TRP A 9 -8.20 -26.64 -6.19
CA TRP A 9 -7.08 -27.53 -6.46
C TRP A 9 -6.69 -28.31 -5.20
N LYS A 10 -6.19 -29.54 -5.38
CA LYS A 10 -5.64 -30.36 -4.30
C LYS A 10 -4.35 -31.03 -4.79
N PRO A 11 -3.45 -31.47 -3.89
CA PRO A 11 -2.29 -32.28 -4.27
C PRO A 11 -2.71 -33.50 -5.10
N LYS A 12 -1.87 -33.90 -6.06
CA LYS A 12 -2.06 -35.16 -6.80
C LYS A 12 -1.83 -36.35 -5.86
N GLY A 13 -2.61 -37.41 -6.02
CA GLY A 13 -2.55 -38.60 -5.16
C GLY A 13 -2.97 -38.31 -3.70
N ASP A 14 -2.38 -39.03 -2.75
CA ASP A 14 -2.71 -38.96 -1.32
C ASP A 14 -1.71 -38.13 -0.48
N ALA A 15 -0.83 -37.35 -1.13
CA ALA A 15 0.14 -36.52 -0.45
C ALA A 15 -0.53 -35.44 0.43
N GLY A 16 0.11 -35.10 1.55
CA GLY A 16 -0.22 -33.90 2.34
C GLY A 16 -1.50 -34.01 3.19
N ARG A 17 -1.94 -35.20 3.61
CA ARG A 17 -3.06 -35.33 4.56
C ARG A 17 -2.62 -34.99 5.99
N ASN A 18 -2.31 -33.72 6.23
CA ASN A 18 -1.76 -33.22 7.50
C ASN A 18 -2.46 -31.96 8.03
N VAL A 19 -3.53 -31.50 7.38
CA VAL A 19 -4.33 -30.37 7.86
C VAL A 19 -5.41 -30.88 8.82
N PRO A 20 -5.43 -30.46 10.09
CA PRO A 20 -6.48 -30.86 11.03
C PRO A 20 -7.87 -30.42 10.57
N ASP A 21 -8.87 -31.27 10.81
CA ASP A 21 -10.27 -30.87 10.67
C ASP A 21 -10.59 -29.74 11.66
N ALA A 22 -11.37 -28.77 11.19
CA ALA A 22 -11.70 -27.59 11.98
C ALA A 22 -12.56 -27.89 13.22
N HIS A 23 -13.26 -29.03 13.26
CA HIS A 23 -14.21 -29.35 14.32
C HIS A 23 -14.07 -30.78 14.88
N ILE A 24 -13.47 -31.71 14.13
CA ILE A 24 -13.38 -33.13 14.52
C ILE A 24 -11.94 -33.47 14.93
N PRO A 25 -11.65 -33.69 16.22
CA PRO A 25 -10.33 -34.09 16.68
C PRO A 25 -9.83 -35.36 16.01
N GLY A 26 -8.55 -35.38 15.64
CA GLY A 26 -7.89 -36.55 15.02
C GLY A 26 -8.21 -36.77 13.54
N LYS A 27 -9.17 -36.05 12.96
CA LYS A 27 -9.45 -36.13 11.52
C LYS A 27 -8.53 -35.19 10.74
N LEU A 28 -7.97 -35.69 9.64
CA LEU A 28 -7.01 -34.95 8.79
C LEU A 28 -7.46 -34.85 7.33
N HIS A 29 -7.15 -33.72 6.72
CA HIS A 29 -7.46 -33.37 5.33
C HIS A 29 -6.19 -33.07 4.53
N GLN A 30 -6.30 -33.21 3.22
CA GLN A 30 -5.33 -32.60 2.30
C GLN A 30 -5.58 -31.08 2.26
N PRO A 31 -4.53 -30.25 2.13
CA PRO A 31 -4.72 -28.84 1.86
C PRO A 31 -5.39 -28.67 0.50
N MET A 32 -6.06 -27.53 0.34
CA MET A 32 -6.57 -27.07 -0.95
C MET A 32 -5.80 -25.81 -1.36
N MET A 33 -5.92 -25.43 -2.63
CA MET A 33 -5.49 -24.15 -3.17
C MET A 33 -6.59 -23.58 -4.06
N SER A 34 -6.77 -22.27 -4.05
CA SER A 34 -7.60 -21.58 -5.04
C SER A 34 -6.85 -21.42 -6.37
N THR A 35 -7.55 -21.02 -7.42
CA THR A 35 -6.90 -20.65 -8.69
C THR A 35 -5.98 -19.44 -8.52
N ALA A 36 -6.30 -18.50 -7.63
CA ALA A 36 -5.46 -17.34 -7.34
C ALA A 36 -4.15 -17.76 -6.65
N ASP A 37 -4.21 -18.68 -5.69
CA ASP A 37 -3.00 -19.22 -5.02
C ASP A 37 -2.11 -19.94 -6.03
N MET A 38 -2.71 -20.74 -6.92
CA MET A 38 -1.97 -21.41 -7.98
C MET A 38 -1.31 -20.42 -8.95
N ALA A 39 -1.95 -19.29 -9.23
CA ALA A 39 -1.37 -18.25 -10.10
C ALA A 39 -0.06 -17.69 -9.54
N LEU A 40 0.09 -17.57 -8.22
CA LEU A 40 1.33 -17.12 -7.58
C LEU A 40 2.52 -18.08 -7.81
N ARG A 41 2.24 -19.34 -8.13
CA ARG A 41 3.25 -20.35 -8.47
C ARG A 41 3.43 -20.56 -9.98
N VAL A 42 2.38 -20.36 -10.78
CA VAL A 42 2.40 -20.70 -12.21
C VAL A 42 2.83 -19.52 -13.07
N ASP A 43 2.51 -18.29 -12.67
CA ASP A 43 2.96 -17.09 -13.37
C ASP A 43 4.49 -16.90 -13.22
N PRO A 44 5.26 -16.70 -14.30
CA PRO A 44 6.72 -16.61 -14.23
C PRO A 44 7.27 -15.43 -13.41
N ALA A 45 6.51 -14.34 -13.26
CA ALA A 45 6.93 -13.21 -12.44
C ALA A 45 6.61 -13.47 -10.96
N TYR A 46 5.40 -13.93 -10.66
CA TYR A 46 5.02 -14.27 -9.27
C TYR A 46 5.76 -15.48 -8.72
N GLU A 47 6.12 -16.45 -9.55
CA GLU A 47 6.84 -17.64 -9.11
C GLU A 47 8.22 -17.29 -8.53
N LYS A 48 8.93 -16.34 -9.17
CA LYS A 48 10.21 -15.83 -8.67
C LYS A 48 10.05 -15.18 -7.30
N ILE A 49 9.02 -14.36 -7.12
CA ILE A 49 8.71 -13.70 -5.85
C ILE A 49 8.35 -14.76 -4.78
N SER A 50 7.50 -15.72 -5.12
CA SER A 50 7.08 -16.78 -4.21
C SER A 50 8.25 -17.67 -3.78
N ARG A 51 9.17 -18.01 -4.68
CA ARG A 51 10.39 -18.77 -4.34
C ARG A 51 11.37 -17.97 -3.50
N HIS A 52 11.47 -16.67 -3.76
CA HIS A 52 12.27 -15.77 -2.94
C HIS A 52 11.75 -15.75 -1.51
N PHE A 53 10.45 -15.55 -1.32
CA PHE A 53 9.82 -15.56 0.00
C PHE A 53 9.84 -16.94 0.68
N MET A 54 9.76 -18.03 -0.08
CA MET A 54 9.96 -19.38 0.46
C MET A 54 11.39 -19.57 1.01
N SER A 55 12.40 -19.01 0.32
CA SER A 55 13.80 -19.10 0.74
C SER A 55 14.17 -18.08 1.82
N ASN A 56 13.43 -16.97 1.92
CA ASN A 56 13.70 -15.85 2.83
C ASN A 56 12.43 -15.48 3.63
N PRO A 57 12.04 -16.27 4.65
CA PRO A 57 10.78 -16.04 5.38
C PRO A 57 10.71 -14.70 6.13
N ASP A 58 11.84 -14.18 6.59
CA ASP A 58 11.88 -12.87 7.30
C ASP A 58 11.56 -11.72 6.34
N GLU A 59 12.03 -11.80 5.09
CA GLU A 59 11.68 -10.82 4.06
C GLU A 59 10.20 -10.91 3.67
N PHE A 60 9.63 -12.11 3.66
CA PHE A 60 8.19 -12.29 3.46
C PHE A 60 7.40 -11.63 4.60
N ALA A 61 7.82 -11.82 5.85
CA ALA A 61 7.16 -11.22 7.01
C ALA A 61 7.19 -9.69 6.96
N ASP A 62 8.34 -9.08 6.65
CA ASP A 62 8.46 -7.61 6.50
C ASP A 62 7.62 -7.10 5.32
N ALA A 63 7.72 -7.73 4.15
CA ALA A 63 6.96 -7.34 2.97
C ALA A 63 5.45 -7.43 3.21
N PHE A 64 4.97 -8.50 3.86
CA PHE A 64 3.56 -8.65 4.19
C PHE A 64 3.10 -7.60 5.21
N ALA A 65 3.89 -7.33 6.26
CA ALA A 65 3.56 -6.31 7.26
C ALA A 65 3.44 -4.91 6.62
N ARG A 66 4.40 -4.54 5.75
CA ARG A 66 4.39 -3.27 5.02
C ARG A 66 3.24 -3.18 4.01
N ALA A 67 2.97 -4.26 3.29
CA ALA A 67 1.85 -4.33 2.35
C ALA A 67 0.50 -4.23 3.06
N TRP A 68 0.35 -4.88 4.22
CA TRP A 68 -0.85 -4.80 5.05
C TRP A 68 -1.07 -3.41 5.63
N PHE A 69 -0.01 -2.78 6.15
CA PHE A 69 -0.08 -1.38 6.61
C PHE A 69 -0.52 -0.45 5.48
N LYS A 70 0.11 -0.57 4.30
CA LYS A 70 -0.31 0.20 3.11
C LYS A 70 -1.76 -0.07 2.74
N LEU A 71 -2.19 -1.34 2.68
CA LEU A 71 -3.56 -1.72 2.32
C LEU A 71 -4.61 -0.99 3.19
N THR A 72 -4.33 -0.88 4.48
CA THR A 72 -5.25 -0.37 5.50
C THR A 72 -5.14 1.14 5.76
N HIS A 73 -4.18 1.83 5.14
CA HIS A 73 -3.93 3.26 5.37
C HIS A 73 -3.75 4.09 4.09
N ARG A 74 -3.71 3.46 2.90
CA ARG A 74 -3.51 4.13 1.59
C ARG A 74 -4.55 5.18 1.24
N ASP A 75 -5.73 5.13 1.85
CA ASP A 75 -6.83 6.08 1.67
C ASP A 75 -6.93 7.12 2.80
N MET A 76 -6.00 7.09 3.77
CA MET A 76 -5.95 8.07 4.85
C MET A 76 -5.27 9.39 4.46
N GLY A 77 -4.74 9.52 3.24
CA GLY A 77 -4.05 10.73 2.80
C GLY A 77 -2.74 10.99 3.57
N PRO A 78 -2.30 12.26 3.69
CA PRO A 78 -1.00 12.60 4.27
C PRO A 78 -0.85 12.15 5.72
N LYS A 79 0.37 11.76 6.12
CA LYS A 79 0.68 11.21 7.44
C LYS A 79 0.31 12.13 8.62
N VAL A 80 0.22 13.45 8.41
CA VAL A 80 -0.26 14.41 9.42
C VAL A 80 -1.68 14.09 9.92
N ARG A 81 -2.46 13.28 9.18
CA ARG A 81 -3.79 12.80 9.59
C ARG A 81 -3.76 11.57 10.50
N TYR A 82 -2.61 10.93 10.69
CA TYR A 82 -2.51 9.67 11.43
C TYR A 82 -2.40 9.99 12.92
N LEU A 83 -3.20 9.32 13.75
CA LEU A 83 -3.29 9.58 15.18
C LEU A 83 -3.07 8.30 15.98
N GLY A 84 -2.49 8.44 17.17
CA GLY A 84 -2.29 7.36 18.13
C GLY A 84 -0.83 6.92 18.30
N PRO A 85 -0.55 6.13 19.35
CA PRO A 85 0.82 5.81 19.76
C PRO A 85 1.55 4.82 18.85
N LEU A 86 0.82 4.14 17.95
CA LEU A 86 1.35 3.10 17.06
C LEU A 86 1.65 3.61 15.64
N VAL A 87 1.51 4.92 15.38
CA VAL A 87 1.88 5.50 14.09
C VAL A 87 3.38 5.29 13.86
N PRO A 88 3.79 4.61 12.78
CA PRO A 88 5.21 4.40 12.51
C PRO A 88 5.96 5.72 12.33
N LYS A 89 7.21 5.77 12.83
CA LYS A 89 8.07 6.94 12.65
C LYS A 89 8.54 7.10 11.20
N GLU A 90 8.75 5.99 10.49
CA GLU A 90 9.12 5.98 9.07
C GLU A 90 8.07 6.67 8.20
N ASP A 91 8.51 7.51 7.27
CA ASP A 91 7.68 8.04 6.18
C ASP A 91 7.78 7.11 4.98
N LEU A 92 6.64 6.68 4.46
CA LEU A 92 6.58 5.74 3.35
C LEU A 92 6.27 6.51 2.06
N LEU A 93 6.98 6.20 0.97
CA LEU A 93 6.86 6.92 -0.31
C LEU A 93 5.41 7.04 -0.80
N TRP A 94 4.58 6.01 -0.61
CA TRP A 94 3.18 6.02 -1.06
C TRP A 94 2.26 6.97 -0.27
N GLN A 95 2.75 7.53 0.84
CA GLN A 95 2.04 8.54 1.63
C GLN A 95 2.21 9.96 1.07
N ASP A 96 2.98 10.11 -0.02
CA ASP A 96 3.36 11.39 -0.64
C ASP A 96 3.85 12.41 0.42
N PRO A 97 4.92 12.08 1.16
CA PRO A 97 5.35 12.87 2.31
C PRO A 97 5.78 14.28 1.90
N VAL A 98 5.28 15.26 2.64
CA VAL A 98 5.68 16.67 2.51
C VAL A 98 6.68 16.98 3.63
N PRO A 99 7.88 17.53 3.31
CA PRO A 99 8.86 17.90 4.33
C PRO A 99 8.28 18.85 5.38
N PRO A 100 8.72 18.75 6.65
CA PRO A 100 8.34 19.73 7.66
C PRO A 100 8.92 21.11 7.31
N VAL A 101 8.22 22.15 7.74
CA VAL A 101 8.75 23.52 7.67
C VAL A 101 9.88 23.66 8.68
N ASP A 102 11.08 24.03 8.19
CA ASP A 102 12.31 24.20 8.99
C ASP A 102 12.80 25.66 9.03
N HIS A 103 11.99 26.59 8.55
CA HIS A 103 12.29 28.02 8.49
C HIS A 103 11.12 28.89 9.00
N PRO A 104 11.36 30.16 9.34
CA PRO A 104 10.28 31.10 9.67
C PRO A 104 9.28 31.23 8.52
N LEU A 105 7.99 31.28 8.87
CA LEU A 105 6.93 31.56 7.90
C LEU A 105 6.85 33.07 7.63
N VAL A 106 6.44 33.41 6.41
CA VAL A 106 6.15 34.78 6.02
C VAL A 106 5.05 35.39 6.90
N ASN A 107 5.21 36.66 7.27
CA ASN A 107 4.19 37.42 8.00
C ASN A 107 3.29 38.21 7.04
N ASP A 108 2.33 38.97 7.58
CA ASP A 108 1.38 39.74 6.79
C ASP A 108 2.04 40.81 5.89
N ALA A 109 3.12 41.44 6.36
CA ALA A 109 3.87 42.43 5.57
C ALA A 109 4.60 41.75 4.40
N ASP A 110 5.21 40.59 4.65
CA ASP A 110 5.85 39.78 3.60
C ASP A 110 4.84 39.34 2.54
N ILE A 111 3.66 38.88 2.96
CA ILE A 111 2.57 38.46 2.07
C ILE A 111 2.10 39.62 1.19
N ALA A 112 1.90 40.82 1.75
CA ALA A 112 1.51 42.00 0.99
C ALA A 112 2.56 42.37 -0.06
N ALA A 113 3.84 42.42 0.33
CA ALA A 113 4.95 42.73 -0.57
C ALA A 113 5.11 41.68 -1.69
N LEU A 114 4.92 40.40 -1.40
CA LEU A 114 4.99 39.32 -2.39
C LEU A 114 3.85 39.39 -3.42
N LYS A 115 2.62 39.72 -2.98
CA LYS A 115 1.47 39.89 -3.89
C LYS A 115 1.69 41.05 -4.86
N GLU A 116 2.19 42.19 -4.36
CA GLU A 116 2.52 43.34 -5.21
C GLU A 116 3.57 42.99 -6.26
N LYS A 117 4.67 42.33 -5.85
CA LYS A 117 5.71 41.85 -6.76
C LYS A 117 5.18 40.87 -7.81
N LEU A 118 4.31 39.94 -7.40
CA LEU A 118 3.70 38.97 -8.31
C LEU A 118 2.82 39.66 -9.38
N LEU A 119 2.01 40.64 -8.97
CA LEU A 119 1.17 41.41 -9.90
C LEU A 119 2.00 42.34 -10.81
N GLY A 120 3.15 42.82 -10.33
CA GLY A 120 4.12 43.59 -11.11
C GLY A 120 5.03 42.78 -12.03
N SER A 121 4.94 41.44 -12.02
CA SER A 121 5.86 40.55 -12.76
C SER A 121 5.63 40.50 -14.29
N GLY A 122 4.52 41.07 -14.77
CA GLY A 122 4.09 40.97 -16.17
C GLY A 122 3.30 39.69 -16.50
N LEU A 123 3.07 38.81 -15.53
CA LEU A 123 2.16 37.67 -15.69
C LEU A 123 0.70 38.16 -15.78
N THR A 124 -0.04 37.61 -16.73
CA THR A 124 -1.47 37.91 -16.89
C THR A 124 -2.28 37.27 -15.76
N ILE A 125 -3.43 37.85 -15.46
CA ILE A 125 -4.41 37.28 -14.50
C ILE A 125 -4.76 35.83 -14.89
N ALA A 126 -4.96 35.56 -16.18
CA ALA A 126 -5.28 34.22 -16.67
C ALA A 126 -4.17 33.20 -16.37
N GLN A 127 -2.89 33.58 -16.49
CA GLN A 127 -1.77 32.71 -16.12
C GLN A 127 -1.72 32.44 -14.62
N LEU A 128 -1.89 33.47 -13.79
CA LEU A 128 -1.88 33.32 -12.33
C LEU A 128 -3.01 32.38 -11.86
N VAL A 129 -4.24 32.61 -12.34
CA VAL A 129 -5.40 31.80 -12.00
C VAL A 129 -5.23 30.36 -12.49
N LYS A 130 -4.80 30.18 -13.75
CA LYS A 130 -4.61 28.84 -14.33
C LYS A 130 -3.55 28.04 -13.58
N THR A 131 -2.42 28.64 -13.23
CA THR A 131 -1.34 27.96 -12.51
C THR A 131 -1.76 27.59 -11.10
N ALA A 132 -2.42 28.51 -10.37
CA ALA A 132 -2.94 28.22 -9.04
C ALA A 132 -3.98 27.09 -9.07
N TRP A 133 -4.90 27.11 -10.05
CA TRP A 133 -5.89 26.05 -10.23
C TRP A 133 -5.23 24.70 -10.55
N ALA A 134 -4.32 24.66 -11.51
CA ALA A 134 -3.62 23.44 -11.90
C ALA A 134 -2.84 22.80 -10.75
N SER A 135 -2.37 23.60 -9.78
CA SER A 135 -1.70 23.10 -8.58
C SER A 135 -2.65 22.53 -7.53
N ALA A 136 -3.90 23.00 -7.46
CA ALA A 136 -4.84 22.66 -6.40
C ALA A 136 -5.91 21.64 -6.81
N SER A 137 -6.18 21.48 -8.11
CA SER A 137 -7.27 20.65 -8.63
C SER A 137 -6.88 19.20 -8.93
N THR A 138 -5.77 18.71 -8.39
CA THR A 138 -5.30 17.33 -8.56
C THR A 138 -6.07 16.34 -7.71
#